data_AF-A0A2W0G8J9-F1
#
_entry.id   AF-A0A2W0G8J9-F1
#
_cell.length_a   1.000
_cell.length_b   1.000
_cell.length_c   1.000
_cell.angle_alpha   90.00
_cell.angle_beta   90.00
_cell.angle_gamma   90.00
#
_symmetry.space_group_name_H-M   'P 1'
#
loop_
_entity.id
_entity.type
_entity.pdbx_description
1 polymer ?
#
loop_
_entity_poly.entity_id
_entity_poly.type
_entity_poly.pdbx_seq_one_letter_code
_entity_poly.pdbx_strand_id
1 'polypeptide(L)'
;MHKIECPRCLGGKGEIRAFRHVQGGVCFRCKGRGYVEVKTIPKPSIRFVAMQKWANPEDVNYNNGDFIRTFYFKARSQAEATKKLQKKLGASGREFYATPADDVQQ
;
A
#
# COMPACT_ATOMS: atom_id res chain seq x y z
N MET A 1 1.70 -23.61 -5.37
CA MET A 1 0.51 -22.74 -5.47
C MET A 1 -0.09 -22.64 -4.07
N HIS A 2 -0.42 -21.44 -3.60
CA HIS A 2 -1.05 -21.20 -2.30
C HIS A 2 -2.52 -20.84 -2.50
N LYS A 3 -3.40 -21.35 -1.63
CA LYS A 3 -4.81 -20.96 -1.58
C LYS A 3 -4.94 -19.81 -0.59
N ILE A 4 -5.40 -18.66 -1.07
CA ILE A 4 -5.76 -17.52 -0.21
C ILE A 4 -7.25 -17.25 -0.34
N GLU A 5 -7.87 -16.73 0.72
CA GLU A 5 -9.27 -16.30 0.67
C GLU A 5 -9.50 -15.32 -0.48
N CYS A 6 -10.63 -15.49 -1.18
CA CYS A 6 -10.96 -14.59 -2.27
C CYS A 6 -11.23 -13.18 -1.72
N PRO A 7 -10.46 -12.15 -2.13
CA PRO A 7 -10.57 -10.80 -1.56
C PRO A 7 -11.85 -10.07 -1.98
N ARG A 8 -12.65 -10.65 -2.89
CA ARG A 8 -13.96 -10.13 -3.30
C ARG A 8 -15.12 -10.80 -2.58
N CYS A 9 -14.90 -11.98 -2.01
CA CYS A 9 -15.95 -12.67 -1.25
C CYS A 9 -15.94 -12.14 0.18
N LEU A 10 -17.10 -12.14 0.82
CA LEU A 10 -17.21 -11.79 2.23
C LEU A 10 -16.66 -12.96 3.08
N GLY A 11 -15.38 -12.92 3.45
CA GLY A 11 -14.70 -13.97 4.20
C GLY A 11 -14.55 -15.29 3.42
N GLY A 12 -14.17 -15.22 2.14
CA GLY A 12 -13.84 -16.42 1.37
C GLY A 12 -14.99 -17.40 1.10
N LYS A 13 -16.26 -16.97 1.18
CA LYS A 13 -17.43 -17.86 1.02
C LYS A 13 -17.74 -18.29 -0.42
N GLY A 14 -17.13 -17.65 -1.42
CA GLY A 14 -17.38 -17.96 -2.82
C GLY A 14 -18.59 -17.25 -3.42
N GLU A 15 -19.37 -16.56 -2.59
CA GLU A 15 -20.56 -15.81 -2.95
C GLU A 15 -20.48 -14.35 -2.48
N ILE A 16 -21.21 -13.47 -3.15
CA ILE A 16 -21.40 -12.06 -2.79
C ILE A 16 -22.90 -11.83 -2.63
N ARG A 17 -23.36 -11.75 -1.38
CA ARG A 17 -24.80 -11.66 -1.02
C ARG A 17 -25.53 -10.50 -1.71
N ALA A 18 -24.88 -9.34 -1.86
CA ALA A 18 -25.46 -8.18 -2.53
C ALA A 18 -25.84 -8.47 -4.00
N PHE A 19 -25.17 -9.42 -4.65
CA PHE A 19 -25.41 -9.81 -6.04
C PHE A 19 -26.16 -11.14 -6.16
N ARG A 20 -26.86 -11.61 -5.11
CA ARG A 20 -27.58 -12.89 -5.14
C ARG A 20 -28.58 -13.01 -6.29
N HIS A 21 -29.13 -11.89 -6.74
CA HIS A 21 -30.02 -11.81 -7.91
C HIS A 21 -29.32 -12.10 -9.26
N VAL A 22 -27.98 -12.01 -9.32
CA VAL A 22 -27.17 -12.31 -10.51
C VAL A 22 -26.47 -13.66 -10.31
N GLN A 23 -26.88 -14.69 -11.05
CA GLN A 23 -26.26 -16.02 -11.01
C GLN A 23 -26.14 -16.59 -9.57
N GLY A 24 -27.14 -16.35 -8.72
CA GLY A 24 -27.13 -16.78 -7.32
C GLY A 24 -26.10 -16.08 -6.44
N GLY A 25 -25.44 -15.01 -6.92
CA GLY A 25 -24.38 -14.29 -6.20
C GLY A 25 -23.01 -14.92 -6.29
N VAL A 26 -22.79 -15.88 -7.21
CA VAL A 26 -21.50 -16.54 -7.38
C VAL A 26 -20.39 -15.52 -7.67
N CYS A 27 -19.31 -15.54 -6.90
CA CYS A 27 -18.19 -14.64 -7.13
C CYS A 27 -17.43 -15.07 -8.39
N PHE A 28 -17.50 -14.24 -9.43
CA PHE A 28 -16.81 -14.46 -10.71
C PHE A 28 -15.28 -14.60 -10.59
N ARG A 29 -14.68 -14.02 -9.55
CA ARG A 29 -13.22 -14.08 -9.37
C ARG A 29 -12.74 -15.46 -8.90
N CYS A 30 -13.41 -16.08 -7.93
CA CYS A 30 -13.07 -17.43 -7.46
C CYS A 30 -13.92 -18.53 -8.10
N LYS A 31 -14.96 -18.17 -8.86
CA LYS A 31 -15.96 -19.07 -9.45
C LYS A 31 -16.64 -19.95 -8.40
N GLY A 32 -17.12 -19.34 -7.31
CA GLY A 32 -17.80 -20.07 -6.23
C GLY A 32 -16.88 -20.82 -5.25
N ARG A 33 -15.59 -20.97 -5.54
CA ARG A 33 -14.66 -21.76 -4.69
C ARG A 33 -14.31 -21.13 -3.35
N GLY A 34 -14.51 -19.83 -3.18
CA GLY A 34 -14.17 -19.12 -1.95
C GLY A 34 -12.70 -18.73 -1.78
N TYR A 35 -11.79 -19.39 -2.48
CA TYR A 35 -10.36 -19.05 -2.51
C TYR A 35 -9.86 -18.79 -3.93
N VAL A 36 -8.68 -18.17 -4.03
CA VAL A 36 -7.92 -18.05 -5.28
C VAL A 36 -6.55 -18.68 -5.11
N GLU A 37 -6.04 -19.28 -6.17
CA GLU A 37 -4.71 -19.88 -6.19
C GLU A 37 -3.70 -18.84 -6.68
N VAL A 38 -2.68 -18.62 -5.87
CA VAL A 38 -1.60 -17.66 -6.15
C VAL A 38 -0.26 -18.38 -6.10
N LYS A 39 0.69 -17.96 -6.95
CA LYS A 39 2.05 -18.51 -6.91
C LYS A 39 2.78 -18.14 -5.62
N THR A 40 2.53 -16.93 -5.11
CA THR A 40 3.12 -16.38 -3.89
C THR A 40 2.04 -15.72 -3.03
N ILE A 41 2.10 -15.93 -1.71
CA ILE A 41 1.19 -15.28 -0.77
C ILE A 41 1.48 -13.77 -0.78
N PRO A 42 0.50 -12.91 -1.05
CA PRO A 42 0.72 -11.47 -1.00
C PRO A 42 1.13 -11.05 0.41
N LYS A 43 2.30 -10.40 0.53
CA LYS A 43 2.68 -9.78 1.79
C LYS A 43 1.69 -8.66 2.13
N PRO A 44 1.19 -8.56 3.37
CA PRO A 44 0.34 -7.46 3.78
C PRO A 44 1.09 -6.14 3.60
N SER A 45 0.38 -5.09 3.18
CA SER A 45 0.98 -3.76 3.11
C SER A 45 1.08 -3.17 4.51
N ILE A 46 2.25 -2.68 4.88
CA ILE A 46 2.47 -1.89 6.09
C ILE A 46 2.44 -0.40 5.78
N ARG A 47 2.34 0.42 6.83
CA ARG A 47 2.30 1.88 6.72
C ARG A 47 3.72 2.44 6.70
N PHE A 48 4.00 3.30 5.72
CA PHE A 48 5.25 4.04 5.58
C PHE A 48 4.98 5.53 5.71
N VAL A 49 6.00 6.28 6.11
CA VAL A 49 6.06 7.74 6.11
C VAL A 49 7.03 8.17 5.01
N ALA A 50 6.60 9.14 4.21
CA ALA A 50 7.49 9.87 3.31
C ALA A 50 8.20 10.97 4.10
N MET A 51 9.52 10.90 4.15
CA MET A 51 10.40 11.89 4.75
C MET A 51 11.00 12.73 3.62
N GLN A 52 10.92 14.06 3.72
CA GLN A 52 11.42 14.98 2.71
C GLN A 52 12.36 15.99 3.35
N LYS A 53 13.49 16.23 2.71
CA LYS A 53 14.44 17.25 3.11
C LYS A 53 14.08 18.58 2.45
N TRP A 54 14.09 19.64 3.24
CA TRP A 54 13.93 21.01 2.77
C TRP A 54 15.24 21.75 2.95
N ALA A 55 16.02 21.83 1.88
CA ALA A 55 17.37 22.41 1.91
C ALA A 55 17.38 23.94 1.73
N ASN A 56 16.32 24.54 1.17
CA ASN A 56 16.25 25.98 0.95
C ASN A 56 15.76 26.69 2.23
N PRO A 57 16.55 27.58 2.85
CA PRO A 57 16.14 28.36 4.03
C PRO A 57 14.93 29.27 3.82
N GLU A 58 14.61 29.62 2.56
CA GLU A 58 13.45 30.46 2.23
C GLU A 58 12.14 29.66 2.13
N ASP A 59 12.20 28.32 2.18
CA ASP A 59 11.00 27.48 2.13
C ASP A 59 10.28 27.49 3.48
N VAL A 60 8.96 27.62 3.47
CA VAL A 60 8.13 27.60 4.70
C VAL A 60 8.24 26.29 5.48
N ASN A 61 8.68 25.22 4.82
CA ASN A 61 8.90 23.91 5.45
C ASN A 61 10.38 23.67 5.80
N TYR A 62 11.24 24.69 5.68
CA TYR A 62 12.64 24.60 6.08
C TYR A 62 12.73 24.30 7.58
N ASN A 63 13.41 23.21 7.90
CA ASN A 63 13.67 22.79 9.27
C ASN A 63 15.17 22.53 9.43
N ASN A 64 15.99 23.58 9.34
CA ASN A 64 17.46 23.49 9.44
C ASN A 64 18.12 22.51 8.44
N GLY A 65 17.46 22.23 7.32
CA GLY A 65 17.93 21.22 6.36
C GLY A 65 17.67 19.78 6.77
N ASP A 66 16.90 19.52 7.84
CA ASP A 66 16.49 18.18 8.26
C ASP A 66 15.35 17.62 7.43
N PHE A 67 15.18 16.30 7.53
CA PHE A 67 14.04 15.61 6.95
C PHE A 67 12.80 15.77 7.82
N ILE A 68 11.69 16.20 7.21
CA ILE A 68 10.39 16.28 7.87
C ILE A 68 9.42 15.22 7.34
N ARG A 69 8.49 14.81 8.21
CA ARG A 69 7.39 13.91 7.85
C ARG A 69 6.43 14.65 6.93
N THR A 70 6.05 14.05 5.80
CA THR A 70 5.15 14.69 4.83
C THR A 70 3.80 13.99 4.77
N PHE A 71 3.75 12.73 4.33
CA PHE A 71 2.51 11.97 4.25
C PHE A 71 2.73 10.48 4.47
N TYR A 72 1.64 9.81 4.87
CA TYR A 72 1.61 8.37 5.03
C TYR A 72 1.18 7.66 3.76
N PHE A 73 1.70 6.46 3.53
CA PHE A 73 1.26 5.61 2.42
C PHE A 73 1.47 4.12 2.73
N LYS A 74 0.87 3.24 1.93
CA LYS A 74 0.97 1.78 2.10
C LYS A 74 1.89 1.15 1.06
N ALA A 75 2.79 0.28 1.49
CA ALA A 75 3.65 -0.54 0.63
C ALA A 75 3.93 -1.91 1.27
N ARG A 76 4.33 -2.91 0.48
CA ARG A 76 4.55 -4.29 0.98
C ARG A 76 5.99 -4.55 1.41
N SER A 77 6.90 -3.62 1.11
CA SER A 77 8.32 -3.67 1.49
C SER A 77 8.97 -2.31 1.36
N GLN A 78 10.15 -2.15 1.96
CA GLN A 78 11.00 -0.95 1.83
C GLN A 78 11.30 -0.64 0.35
N ALA A 79 11.69 -1.64 -0.44
CA ALA A 79 11.99 -1.46 -1.87
C ALA A 79 10.77 -0.99 -2.69
N GLU A 80 9.58 -1.52 -2.41
CA GLU A 80 8.34 -1.03 -3.04
C GLU A 80 8.03 0.40 -2.59
N ALA A 81 8.27 0.71 -1.31
CA ALA A 81 8.04 2.03 -0.76
C ALA A 81 8.92 3.09 -1.44
N THR A 82 10.23 2.82 -1.55
CA THR A 82 11.18 3.68 -2.27
C THR A 82 10.78 3.85 -3.73
N LYS A 83 10.40 2.76 -4.42
CA LYS A 83 9.97 2.84 -5.83
C LYS A 83 8.71 3.69 -6.01
N LYS A 84 7.73 3.56 -5.12
CA LYS A 84 6.51 4.38 -5.14
C LYS A 84 6.82 5.85 -4.89
N LEU A 85 7.71 6.12 -3.94
CA LEU A 85 8.11 7.47 -3.58
C LEU A 85 8.89 8.14 -4.73
N GLN A 86 9.86 7.43 -5.31
CA GLN A 86 10.60 7.87 -6.49
C GLN A 86 9.67 8.16 -7.67
N LYS A 87 8.67 7.31 -7.92
CA LYS A 87 7.71 7.54 -8.99
C LYS A 87 6.87 8.81 -8.78
N LYS A 88 6.53 9.14 -7.53
CA LYS A 88 5.70 10.31 -7.20
C LYS A 88 6.49 11.60 -7.13
N LEU A 89 7.69 11.57 -6.53
CA LEU A 89 8.45 12.75 -6.14
C LEU A 89 9.82 12.86 -6.83
N GLY A 90 10.26 11.83 -7.55
CA GLY A 90 11.61 11.81 -8.14
C GLY A 90 11.91 12.91 -9.16
N ALA A 91 10.88 13.49 -9.77
CA ALA A 91 11.04 14.64 -10.66
C ALA A 91 11.08 15.99 -9.93
N SER A 92 10.86 16.03 -8.61
CA SER A 92 10.80 17.28 -7.83
C SER A 92 12.17 17.91 -7.57
N GLY A 93 13.27 17.20 -7.82
CA GLY A 93 14.62 17.64 -7.48
C GLY A 93 14.91 17.67 -5.98
N ARG A 94 13.96 17.25 -5.13
CA ARG A 94 14.09 17.23 -3.67
C ARG A 94 14.54 15.85 -3.19
N GLU A 95 15.28 15.82 -2.09
CA GLU A 95 15.69 14.57 -1.44
C GLU A 95 14.55 14.00 -0.60
N PHE A 96 14.29 12.71 -0.74
CA PHE A 96 13.24 12.01 0.01
C PHE A 96 13.62 10.56 0.31
N TYR A 97 13.06 10.00 1.39
CA TYR A 97 13.10 8.57 1.66
C TYR A 97 11.81 8.08 2.31
N ALA A 98 11.59 6.78 2.24
CA ALA A 98 10.48 6.12 2.91
C ALA A 98 11.01 5.43 4.18
N THR A 99 10.26 5.53 5.27
CA THR A 99 10.56 4.80 6.51
C THR A 99 9.29 4.14 7.04
N PRO A 100 9.35 2.93 7.65
CA PRO A 100 8.20 2.35 8.33
C PRO A 100 7.63 3.34 9.35
N ALA A 101 6.29 3.43 9.42
CA ALA A 101 5.64 4.39 10.31
C ALA A 101 5.91 4.12 11.79
N ASP A 102 6.16 2.86 12.15
CA ASP A 102 6.46 2.43 13.51
C ASP A 102 7.87 2.84 13.97
N ASP A 103 8.79 3.08 13.02
CA ASP A 103 10.17 3.49 13.29
C ASP A 103 10.29 5.01 13.50
N VAL A 104 9.26 5.78 13.16
CA VAL A 104 9.20 7.22 13.40
C VAL A 104 8.64 7.44 14.80
N GLN A 105 9.50 7.31 15.82
CA GLN A 105 9.14 7.64 17.21
C GLN A 105 8.56 9.06 17.31
N GLN A 106 7.53 9.22 18.14
CA GLN A 106 6.79 10.47 18.32
C GLN A 106 7.71 11.59 18.78
#